data_AF-A0A2V8BPD0-F1
#
_entry.id   AF-A0A2V8BPD0-F1
#
_cell.length_a   1.000
_cell.length_b   1.000
_cell.length_c   1.000
_cell.angle_alpha   90.00
_cell.angle_beta   90.00
_cell.angle_gamma   90.00
#
_symmetry.space_group_name_H-M   'P 1'
#
loop_
_entity.id
_entity.type
_entity.pdbx_description
1 polymer ?
#
loop_
_entity_poly.entity_id
_entity_poly.type
_entity_poly.pdbx_seq_one_letter_code
_entity_poly.pdbx_strand_id
1 'polypeptide(L)' 'LTNIYGQIGDELSSQYTVGYTSKNQRRDGGWRRIVVRITRPNVTARTKQGYFAPTAH' A
#
# COMPACT_ATOMS: atom_id res chain seq x y z
N LEU A 1 12.27 26.52 13.21
CA LEU A 1 10.85 26.19 12.94
C LEU A 1 10.55 26.08 11.43
N THR A 2 11.12 26.93 10.58
CA THR A 2 10.94 26.89 9.10
C THR A 2 11.40 25.57 8.44
N ASN A 3 12.44 24.91 8.97
CA ASN A 3 13.02 23.72 8.36
C ASN A 3 12.16 22.44 8.48
N ILE A 4 11.28 22.38 9.50
CA ILE A 4 10.44 21.19 9.77
C ILE A 4 9.28 21.10 8.78
N TYR A 5 8.71 22.25 8.39
CA TYR A 5 7.62 22.30 7.41
C TYR A 5 8.06 21.89 6.00
N GLY A 6 9.31 22.18 5.61
CA GLY A 6 9.87 21.74 4.33
C GLY A 6 9.96 20.21 4.24
N GLN A 7 10.46 19.56 5.29
CA GLN A 7 10.58 18.09 5.33
C GLN A 7 9.22 17.38 5.27
N ILE A 8 8.19 17.94 5.93
CA ILE A 8 6.83 17.40 5.87
C ILE A 8 6.23 17.58 4.47
N GLY A 9 6.50 18.72 3.80
CA GLY A 9 6.08 18.96 2.42
C GLY A 9 6.67 17.94 1.44
N ASP A 10 7.97 17.67 1.57
CA ASP A 10 8.66 16.66 0.75
C ASP A 10 8.14 15.24 1.00
N GLU A 11 7.85 14.89 2.27
CA GLU A 11 7.26 13.60 2.64
C GLU A 11 5.84 13.43 2.06
N LEU A 12 4.98 14.45 2.18
CA LEU A 12 3.61 14.41 1.66
C LEU A 12 3.58 14.33 0.12
N SER A 13 4.52 14.99 -0.57
CA SER A 13 4.64 14.92 -2.03
C SER A 13 5.01 13.53 -2.55
N SER A 14 5.54 12.66 -1.69
CA SER A 14 6.00 11.31 -2.03
C SER A 14 4.96 10.21 -1.77
N GLN A 15 3.69 10.57 -1.52
CA GLN A 15 2.63 9.60 -1.31
C GLN A 15 1.98 9.17 -2.64
N TYR A 16 2.24 7.93 -3.05
CA TYR A 16 1.61 7.32 -4.22
C TYR A 16 0.50 6.36 -3.79
N THR A 17 -0.69 6.48 -4.39
CA THR A 17 -1.77 5.50 -4.20
C THR A 17 -1.76 4.51 -5.36
N VAL A 18 -1.67 3.22 -5.04
CA VAL A 18 -1.71 2.14 -6.04
C VAL A 18 -2.96 1.30 -5.81
N GLY A 19 -3.84 1.29 -6.82
CA GLY A 19 -5.02 0.43 -6.84
C GLY A 19 -4.67 -0.99 -7.31
N TYR A 20 -5.19 -2.00 -6.61
CA TYR A 20 -5.08 -3.40 -7.01
C TYR A 20 -6.43 -4.11 -6.85
N THR A 21 -6.93 -4.68 -7.95
CA THR A 21 -8.10 -5.55 -7.95
C THR A 21 -7.66 -6.99 -8.20
N SER A 22 -7.97 -7.87 -7.25
CA SER A 22 -7.61 -9.28 -7.39
C SER A 22 -8.47 -9.98 -8.44
N LYS A 23 -7.83 -10.83 -9.25
CA LYS A 23 -8.53 -11.75 -10.16
C LYS A 23 -9.19 -12.94 -9.43
N ASN A 24 -8.87 -13.16 -8.15
CA ASN A 24 -9.52 -14.19 -7.34
C ASN A 24 -10.86 -13.67 -6.81
N GLN A 25 -11.97 -14.19 -7.34
CA GLN A 25 -13.31 -13.76 -6.97
C GLN A 25 -13.94 -14.57 -5.81
N ARG A 26 -13.23 -15.56 -5.26
CA ARG A 26 -13.77 -16.45 -4.21
C ARG A 26 -14.09 -15.69 -2.93
N ARG A 27 -15.30 -15.90 -2.38
CA ARG A 27 -15.81 -15.19 -1.18
C ARG A 27 -15.73 -16.06 0.07
N ASP A 28 -14.53 -16.43 0.47
CA ASP A 28 -14.26 -17.41 1.51
C ASP A 28 -13.80 -16.83 2.84
N GLY A 29 -13.74 -15.50 2.98
CA GLY A 29 -13.17 -14.87 4.19
C GLY A 29 -11.66 -15.08 4.36
N GLY A 30 -10.97 -15.71 3.40
CA GLY A 30 -9.56 -16.07 3.52
C GLY A 30 -8.63 -14.85 3.47
N TRP A 31 -7.49 -14.93 4.16
CA TRP A 31 -6.44 -13.93 4.07
C TRP A 31 -5.75 -13.98 2.71
N ARG A 32 -5.59 -12.81 2.07
CA ARG A 32 -4.94 -12.66 0.77
C ARG A 32 -3.75 -11.72 0.91
N ARG A 33 -2.55 -12.30 0.85
CA ARG A 33 -1.29 -11.57 0.92
C ARG A 33 -1.09 -10.70 -0.33
N ILE A 34 -0.65 -9.46 -0.13
CA ILE A 34 -0.18 -8.57 -1.19
C ILE A 34 1.32 -8.34 -1.00
N VAL A 35 2.07 -8.34 -2.11
CA VAL A 35 3.50 -8.01 -2.11
C VAL A 35 3.73 -6.93 -3.16
N VAL A 36 4.23 -5.79 -2.72
CA VAL A 36 4.69 -4.72 -3.60
C VAL A 36 6.21 -4.84 -3.74
N ARG A 37 6.70 -4.87 -4.98
CA ARG A 37 8.12 -4.91 -5.29
C ARG A 37 8.52 -3.59 -5.92
N ILE A 38 9.49 -2.91 -5.30
CA ILE A 38 10.06 -1.68 -5.83
C ILE A 38 11.35 -2.04 -6.55
N THR A 39 11.50 -1.58 -7.80
CA THR A 39 12.72 -1.75 -8.60
C THR A 39 13.71 -0.61 -8.43
N ARG A 40 13.25 0.56 -7.93
CA ARG A 40 14.09 1.72 -7.66
C ARG A 40 14.96 1.48 -6.42
N PRO A 41 16.29 1.65 -6.51
CA PRO A 41 17.18 1.54 -5.36
C PRO A 41 16.95 2.69 -4.36
N ASN A 42 17.32 2.46 -3.09
CA ASN A 42 17.26 3.44 -2.00
C ASN A 42 15.86 3.99 -1.70
N VAL A 43 14.82 3.18 -1.85
CA VAL A 43 13.44 3.53 -1.50
C VAL A 43 12.90 2.59 -0.43
N THR A 44 12.25 3.16 0.58
CA THR A 44 11.53 2.40 1.61
C THR A 44 10.03 2.43 1.32
N ALA A 45 9.42 1.26 1.13
CA ALA A 45 7.98 1.14 0.92
C ALA A 45 7.26 0.83 2.24
N ARG A 46 6.21 1.56 2.56
CA ARG A 46 5.19 1.13 3.54
C ARG A 46 3.94 0.72 2.78
N THR A 47 3.52 -0.52 2.93
CA THR A 47 2.40 -1.10 2.15
C THR A 47 1.48 -1.93 3.05
N LYS A 48 0.25 -2.15 2.59
CA LYS A 48 -0.64 -3.14 3.22
C LYS A 48 -0.08 -4.53 2.96
N GLN A 49 -0.03 -5.36 4.01
CA GLN A 49 0.47 -6.75 3.91
C GLN A 49 -0.52 -7.70 3.22
N GLY A 50 -1.80 -7.32 3.17
CA GLY A 50 -2.87 -8.12 2.59
C GLY A 50 -4.23 -7.60 3.00
N TYR A 51 -5.25 -8.39 2.71
CA TYR A 51 -6.65 -8.12 3.03
C TYR A 51 -7.41 -9.44 3.19
N PHE A 52 -8.55 -9.41 3.89
CA PHE A 52 -9.46 -10.54 3.95
C PHE A 52 -10.43 -10.52 2.77
N ALA A 53 -10.70 -11.68 2.19
CA ALA A 53 -11.75 -11.84 1.19
C ALA A 53 -13.12 -11.50 1.81
N PRO A 54 -14.08 -10.99 1.02
CA PRO A 54 -15.45 -10.85 1.50
C PRO A 54 -16.04 -12.23 1.81
N THR A 55 -16.90 -12.29 2.82
CA THR A 55 -17.72 -13.48 3.13
C THR A 55 -19.08 -13.35 2.43
N ALA A 56 -19.64 -14.45 1.94
CA ALA A 56 -21.05 -14.47 1.60
C ALA A 56 -21.85 -14.36 2.90
N HIS A 57 -22.68 -13.34 3.01
CA HIS A 57 -23.60 -13.16 4.13
C HIS A 57 -24.72 -14.19 4.08
#